data_AF-A0A848EKS6-F1
#
_entry.id   AF-A0A848EKS6-F1
#
_cell.length_a   1.000
_cell.length_b   1.000
_cell.length_c   1.000
_cell.angle_alpha   90.00
_cell.angle_beta   90.00
_cell.angle_gamma   90.00
#
_symmetry.space_group_name_H-M   'P 1'
#
loop_
_entity.id
_entity.type
_entity.pdbx_description
1 polymer ?
#
loop_
_entity_poly.entity_id
_entity_poly.type
_entity_poly.pdbx_seq_one_letter_code
_entity_poly.pdbx_strand_id
1 'polypeptide(L)'
;DSVAPLRLKRIKEINPMPWYNDHTRALKLAATKMERSWKKSKLEVFGISWRERMIEYRKALKSARSAYFSKLLEENKHNPRYLFDTVAKLTRNKASTSDVSKEHSSNDFMNFFTCKIDNIREKIITMQPTTTVSRQTVHCSVPEEKFNSFTALGEEELSKLVKSSKSTTCMLDPIPTKLLKEMLPEVIDPLLNIVNSSLSLGYVPKTF
;
A
#
# COMPACT_ATOMS: atom_id res chain seq x y z
N ASP A 1 -43.62 -21.30 41.93
CA ASP A 1 -42.46 -20.95 41.09
C ASP A 1 -41.88 -22.13 40.34
N SER A 2 -42.45 -22.47 39.18
CA SER A 2 -41.85 -23.43 38.26
C SER A 2 -42.20 -23.02 36.82
N VAL A 3 -41.41 -22.12 36.23
CA VAL A 3 -41.78 -21.43 34.97
C VAL A 3 -40.72 -21.56 33.87
N ALA A 4 -39.82 -22.55 33.89
CA ALA A 4 -39.06 -22.89 32.68
C ALA A 4 -38.40 -24.28 32.75
N PRO A 5 -38.58 -25.15 31.73
CA PRO A 5 -37.78 -26.36 31.61
C PRO A 5 -36.33 -26.01 31.23
N LEU A 6 -35.35 -26.54 31.98
CA LEU A 6 -33.93 -26.38 31.70
C LEU A 6 -33.57 -27.10 30.38
N ARG A 7 -33.16 -26.34 29.36
CA ARG A 7 -32.63 -26.89 28.12
C ARG A 7 -31.11 -26.98 28.18
N LEU A 8 -30.58 -28.19 28.25
CA LEU A 8 -29.14 -28.46 28.09
C LEU A 8 -28.75 -28.21 26.63
N LYS A 9 -28.10 -27.07 26.37
CA LYS A 9 -27.55 -26.75 25.05
C LYS A 9 -26.14 -27.32 24.96
N ARG A 10 -25.93 -28.31 24.09
CA ARG A 10 -24.58 -28.82 23.78
C ARG A 10 -23.86 -27.79 22.94
N ILE A 11 -23.08 -26.92 23.58
CA ILE A 11 -22.19 -25.99 22.87
C ILE A 11 -21.07 -26.84 22.26
N LYS A 12 -21.02 -26.93 20.92
CA LYS A 12 -19.81 -27.42 20.26
C LYS A 12 -18.75 -26.34 20.47
N GLU A 13 -17.70 -26.63 21.23
CA GLU A 13 -16.50 -25.80 21.26
C GLU A 13 -15.82 -25.87 19.89
N ILE A 14 -16.30 -25.06 18.96
CA ILE A 14 -15.60 -24.82 17.70
C ILE A 14 -14.44 -23.92 18.08
N ASN A 15 -13.26 -24.50 18.33
CA ASN A 15 -12.04 -23.71 18.45
C ASN A 15 -11.71 -23.16 17.05
N PRO A 16 -11.86 -21.84 16.80
CA PRO A 16 -11.59 -21.28 15.47
C PRO A 16 -10.10 -21.33 15.12
N MET A 17 -9.22 -21.60 16.10
CA MET A 17 -7.78 -21.71 15.93
C MET A 17 -7.25 -22.92 16.70
N PRO A 18 -7.44 -24.15 16.20
CA PRO A 18 -6.99 -25.39 16.85
C PRO A 18 -5.49 -25.42 17.18
N TRP A 19 -4.69 -24.65 16.44
CA TRP A 19 -3.25 -24.50 16.63
C TRP A 19 -2.84 -23.44 17.68
N TYR A 20 -3.79 -22.68 18.25
CA TYR A 20 -3.52 -21.75 19.34
C TYR A 20 -3.59 -22.48 20.68
N ASN A 21 -2.42 -22.87 21.19
CA ASN A 21 -2.25 -23.67 22.40
C ASN A 21 -1.66 -22.87 23.57
N ASP A 22 -1.59 -23.48 24.75
CA ASP A 22 -1.09 -22.82 25.96
C ASP A 22 0.35 -22.32 25.83
N HIS A 23 1.19 -23.01 25.07
CA HIS A 23 2.55 -22.55 24.78
C HIS A 23 2.55 -21.22 24.00
N THR A 24 1.80 -21.13 22.90
CA THR A 24 1.67 -19.86 22.14
C THR A 24 1.02 -18.75 22.96
N ARG A 25 0.08 -19.10 23.85
CA ARG A 25 -0.56 -18.16 24.79
C ARG A 25 0.44 -17.62 25.80
N ALA A 26 1.27 -18.48 26.40
CA ALA A 26 2.30 -18.08 27.36
C ALA A 26 3.31 -17.11 26.73
N LEU A 27 3.77 -17.40 25.50
CA LEU A 27 4.66 -16.50 24.75
C LEU A 27 4.02 -15.15 24.45
N LYS A 28 2.73 -15.13 24.06
CA LYS A 28 1.99 -13.89 23.85
C LYS A 28 1.91 -13.06 25.13
N LEU A 29 1.60 -13.68 26.27
CA LEU A 29 1.53 -13.00 27.55
C LEU A 29 2.90 -12.42 27.97
N ALA A 30 3.99 -13.17 27.76
CA ALA A 30 5.34 -12.70 28.02
C ALA A 30 5.70 -11.47 27.14
N ALA A 31 5.36 -11.51 25.85
CA ALA A 31 5.57 -10.38 24.94
C ALA A 31 4.77 -9.14 25.37
N THR A 32 3.49 -9.30 25.72
CA THR A 32 2.64 -8.21 26.22
C THR A 32 3.15 -7.63 27.54
N LYS A 33 3.73 -8.44 28.43
CA LYS A 33 4.34 -7.97 29.67
C LYS A 33 5.53 -7.04 29.38
N MET A 34 6.39 -7.40 28.44
CA MET A 34 7.52 -6.57 28.02
C MET A 34 7.06 -5.29 27.32
N GLU A 35 6.04 -5.39 26.45
CA GLU A 35 5.43 -4.22 25.81
C GLU A 35 4.92 -3.19 26.83
N ARG A 36 4.18 -3.65 27.85
CA ARG A 36 3.69 -2.77 28.93
C ARG A 36 4.82 -2.14 29.72
N SER A 37 5.87 -2.91 30.00
CA SER A 37 7.06 -2.43 30.72
C SER A 37 7.81 -1.36 29.92
N TRP A 38 7.97 -1.56 28.61
CA TRP A 38 8.55 -0.58 27.69
C TRP A 38 7.68 0.68 27.58
N LYS A 39 6.36 0.53 27.42
CA LYS A 39 5.44 1.68 27.36
C LYS A 39 5.50 2.55 28.62
N LYS A 40 5.65 1.94 29.79
CA LYS A 40 5.74 2.63 31.09
C LYS A 40 7.11 3.29 31.32
N SER A 41 8.20 2.56 31.09
CA SER A 41 9.56 3.00 31.47
C SER A 41 10.34 3.70 30.35
N LYS A 42 9.96 3.47 29.09
CA LYS A 42 10.67 3.92 27.88
C LYS A 42 12.14 3.46 27.79
N LEU A 43 12.55 2.49 28.60
CA LEU A 43 13.92 1.95 28.54
C LEU A 43 14.09 1.01 27.35
N GLU A 44 15.18 1.19 26.59
CA GLU A 44 15.46 0.44 25.35
C GLU A 44 15.58 -1.07 25.61
N VAL A 45 16.09 -1.49 26.77
CA VAL A 45 16.18 -2.91 27.14
C VAL A 45 14.83 -3.63 27.05
N PHE A 46 13.74 -3.00 27.50
CA PHE A 46 12.40 -3.59 27.39
C PHE A 46 11.88 -3.58 25.95
N GLY A 47 12.28 -2.59 25.14
CA GLY A 47 11.97 -2.52 23.72
C GLY A 47 12.63 -3.65 22.93
N ILE A 48 13.92 -3.90 23.18
CA ILE A 48 14.67 -5.04 22.63
C ILE A 48 14.01 -6.35 23.04
N SER A 49 13.80 -6.58 24.34
CA SER A 49 13.17 -7.81 24.84
C SER A 49 11.76 -8.02 24.29
N TRP A 50 10.97 -6.95 24.12
CA TRP A 50 9.65 -7.06 23.50
C TRP A 50 9.74 -7.53 22.03
N ARG A 51 10.65 -6.96 21.23
CA ARG A 51 10.88 -7.38 19.84
C ARG A 51 11.27 -8.86 19.76
N GLU A 52 12.21 -9.29 20.59
CA GLU A 52 12.67 -10.69 20.66
C GLU A 52 11.52 -11.64 21.01
N ARG A 53 10.73 -11.32 22.05
CA ARG A 53 9.58 -12.13 22.45
C ARG A 53 8.49 -12.17 21.38
N MET A 54 8.30 -11.09 20.62
CA MET A 54 7.38 -11.07 19.49
C MET A 54 7.85 -11.97 18.34
N ILE A 55 9.15 -12.03 18.06
CA ILE A 55 9.73 -12.95 17.08
C ILE A 55 9.52 -14.40 17.54
N GLU A 56 9.81 -14.70 18.80
CA GLU A 56 9.62 -16.02 19.42
C GLU A 56 8.15 -16.46 19.32
N TYR A 57 7.21 -15.59 19.71
CA TYR A 57 5.77 -15.84 19.60
C TYR A 57 5.33 -16.12 18.16
N ARG A 58 5.77 -15.32 17.18
CA ARG A 58 5.43 -15.52 15.76
C ARG A 58 5.97 -16.85 15.24
N LYS A 59 7.20 -17.20 15.62
CA LYS A 59 7.83 -18.48 15.25
C LYS A 59 7.03 -19.65 15.82
N ALA A 60 6.70 -19.61 17.12
CA ALA A 60 5.89 -20.62 17.77
C ALA A 60 4.50 -20.77 17.14
N LEU A 61 3.84 -19.65 16.80
CA LEU A 61 2.54 -19.67 16.14
C LEU A 61 2.60 -20.30 14.75
N LYS A 62 3.62 -19.96 13.95
CA LYS A 62 3.85 -20.58 12.63
C LYS A 62 4.13 -22.08 12.78
N SER A 63 4.95 -22.46 13.75
CA SER A 63 5.29 -23.86 14.02
C SER A 63 4.07 -24.66 14.47
N ALA A 64 3.28 -24.15 15.40
CA ALA A 64 2.07 -24.81 15.90
C ALA A 64 1.03 -24.98 14.78
N ARG A 65 0.86 -23.95 13.94
CA ARG A 65 -0.03 -24.04 12.77
C ARG A 65 0.45 -25.08 11.77
N SER A 66 1.75 -25.10 11.48
CA SER A 66 2.34 -26.10 10.58
C SER A 66 2.14 -27.52 11.12
N ALA A 67 2.49 -27.76 12.39
CA ALA A 67 2.35 -29.06 13.03
C ALA A 67 0.90 -29.56 13.03
N TYR A 68 -0.06 -28.66 13.29
CA TYR A 68 -1.48 -28.99 13.22
C TYR A 68 -1.89 -29.48 11.82
N PHE A 69 -1.55 -28.72 10.77
CA PHE A 69 -1.93 -29.12 9.42
C PHE A 69 -1.16 -30.36 8.93
N SER A 70 0.12 -30.51 9.29
CA SER A 70 0.87 -31.74 8.99
C SER A 70 0.19 -32.97 9.60
N LYS A 71 -0.15 -32.90 10.89
CA LYS A 71 -0.88 -33.98 11.57
C LYS A 71 -2.24 -34.27 10.91
N LEU A 72 -3.00 -33.21 10.61
CA LEU A 72 -4.31 -33.33 9.98
C LEU A 72 -4.25 -34.00 8.59
N LEU A 73 -3.23 -33.67 7.80
CA LEU A 73 -3.02 -34.27 6.48
C LEU A 73 -2.60 -35.74 6.61
N GLU A 74 -1.71 -36.08 7.53
CA GLU A 74 -1.30 -37.47 7.79
C GLU A 74 -2.48 -38.35 8.24
N GLU A 75 -3.32 -37.85 9.15
CA GLU A 75 -4.52 -38.55 9.62
C GLU A 75 -5.53 -38.80 8.49
N ASN A 76 -5.55 -37.97 7.44
CA ASN A 76 -6.50 -38.03 6.34
C ASN A 76 -5.85 -38.39 4.99
N LYS A 77 -4.64 -38.97 5.00
CA LYS A 77 -3.83 -39.20 3.78
C LYS A 77 -4.49 -40.09 2.72
N HIS A 78 -5.41 -40.96 3.13
CA HIS A 78 -6.16 -41.85 2.23
C HIS A 78 -7.49 -41.25 1.73
N ASN A 79 -7.78 -39.99 2.07
CA ASN A 79 -8.99 -39.29 1.64
C ASN A 79 -8.64 -38.10 0.73
N PRO A 80 -8.49 -38.32 -0.59
CA PRO A 80 -8.05 -37.27 -1.50
C PRO A 80 -8.97 -36.05 -1.49
N ARG A 81 -10.29 -36.25 -1.37
CA ARG A 81 -11.27 -35.14 -1.28
C ARG A 81 -10.96 -34.24 -0.09
N TYR A 82 -10.72 -34.83 1.09
CA TYR A 82 -10.39 -34.06 2.30
C TYR A 82 -9.06 -33.31 2.17
N LEU A 83 -8.05 -33.93 1.55
CA LEU A 83 -6.76 -33.30 1.29
C LEU A 83 -6.92 -32.08 0.37
N PHE A 84 -7.59 -32.25 -0.78
CA PHE A 84 -7.84 -31.15 -1.72
C PHE A 84 -8.66 -30.03 -1.09
N ASP A 85 -9.69 -30.35 -0.30
CA ASP A 85 -10.47 -29.35 0.43
C ASP A 85 -9.62 -28.59 1.45
N THR A 86 -8.71 -29.28 2.14
CA THR A 86 -7.80 -28.67 3.12
C THR A 86 -6.77 -27.76 2.45
N VAL A 87 -6.15 -28.22 1.35
CA VAL A 87 -5.25 -27.39 0.53
C VAL A 87 -5.99 -26.18 0.01
N ALA A 88 -7.20 -26.37 -0.56
CA ALA A 88 -8.02 -25.27 -1.08
C ALA A 88 -8.41 -24.25 0.01
N LYS A 89 -8.58 -24.67 1.27
CA LYS A 89 -8.80 -23.75 2.40
C LYS A 89 -7.53 -22.97 2.80
N LEU A 90 -6.36 -23.58 2.63
CA LEU A 90 -5.06 -22.95 2.91
C LEU A 90 -4.60 -22.00 1.81
N THR A 91 -4.91 -22.34 0.55
CA THR A 91 -4.44 -21.62 -0.65
C THR A 91 -5.49 -20.71 -1.28
N ARG A 92 -6.79 -20.81 -0.91
CA ARG A 92 -7.71 -19.71 -1.17
C ARG A 92 -7.19 -18.52 -0.39
N ASN A 93 -6.44 -17.68 -1.10
CA ASN A 93 -6.40 -16.28 -0.80
C ASN A 93 -7.85 -15.89 -0.60
N LYS A 94 -8.18 -15.38 0.58
CA LYS A 94 -9.21 -14.36 0.68
C LYS A 94 -8.69 -13.14 -0.11
N ALA A 95 -8.42 -13.29 -1.42
CA ALA A 95 -8.87 -12.29 -2.33
C ALA A 95 -10.34 -12.22 -1.97
N SER A 96 -10.67 -11.18 -1.21
CA SER A 96 -12.02 -10.72 -1.16
C SER A 96 -12.49 -10.87 -2.60
N THR A 97 -13.40 -11.81 -2.85
CA THR A 97 -14.59 -11.42 -3.55
C THR A 97 -15.15 -10.31 -2.68
N SER A 98 -14.53 -9.12 -2.77
CA SER A 98 -15.22 -7.88 -2.61
C SER A 98 -16.43 -8.17 -3.44
N ASP A 99 -17.56 -8.18 -2.75
CA ASP A 99 -18.83 -7.88 -3.34
C ASP A 99 -18.57 -6.58 -4.11
N VAL A 100 -17.97 -6.70 -5.29
CA VAL A 100 -17.87 -5.62 -6.25
C VAL A 100 -19.31 -5.54 -6.61
N SER A 101 -19.99 -4.59 -5.95
CA SER A 101 -21.39 -4.30 -6.14
C SER A 101 -21.65 -4.48 -7.62
N LYS A 102 -22.48 -5.45 -7.99
CA LYS A 102 -22.90 -5.72 -9.38
C LYS A 102 -23.67 -4.53 -9.97
N GLU A 103 -23.63 -3.36 -9.33
CA GLU A 103 -24.32 -2.14 -9.70
C GLU A 103 -23.81 -1.60 -11.03
N HIS A 104 -22.54 -1.84 -11.39
CA HIS A 104 -21.98 -1.37 -12.65
C HIS A 104 -21.21 -2.48 -13.37
N SER A 105 -21.68 -2.81 -14.56
CA SER A 105 -20.99 -3.67 -15.51
C SER A 105 -19.80 -2.96 -16.16
N SER A 106 -18.88 -3.72 -16.77
CA SER A 106 -17.82 -3.14 -17.60
C SER A 106 -18.37 -2.31 -18.76
N ASN A 107 -19.58 -2.62 -19.24
CA ASN A 107 -20.28 -1.81 -20.23
C ASN A 107 -20.69 -0.45 -19.68
N ASP A 108 -21.17 -0.38 -18.42
CA ASP A 108 -21.53 0.89 -17.78
C ASP A 108 -20.30 1.79 -17.61
N PHE A 109 -19.16 1.19 -17.25
CA PHE A 109 -17.88 1.90 -17.20
C PHE A 109 -17.49 2.45 -18.58
N MET A 110 -17.53 1.61 -19.64
CA MET A 110 -17.19 2.04 -20.99
C MET A 110 -18.13 3.16 -21.48
N ASN A 111 -19.43 2.97 -21.31
CA ASN A 111 -20.45 3.95 -21.73
C ASN A 111 -20.26 5.29 -21.00
N PHE A 112 -19.97 5.26 -19.70
CA PHE A 112 -19.72 6.48 -18.93
C PHE A 112 -18.58 7.32 -19.55
N PHE A 113 -17.44 6.70 -19.88
CA PHE A 113 -16.31 7.44 -20.45
C PHE A 113 -16.58 7.88 -21.89
N THR A 114 -17.19 7.04 -22.72
CA THR A 114 -17.58 7.42 -24.08
C THR A 114 -18.55 8.60 -24.07
N CYS A 115 -19.64 8.51 -23.31
CA CYS A 115 -20.60 9.61 -23.17
C CYS A 115 -19.98 10.87 -22.56
N LYS A 116 -19.04 10.74 -21.62
CA LYS A 116 -18.33 11.90 -21.05
C LYS A 116 -17.46 12.60 -22.10
N ILE A 117 -16.75 11.84 -22.93
CA ILE A 117 -15.94 12.38 -24.03
C ILE A 117 -16.85 13.11 -25.04
N ASP A 118 -17.95 12.49 -25.44
CA ASP A 118 -18.88 13.08 -26.41
C ASP A 118 -19.52 14.36 -25.85
N ASN A 119 -19.96 14.36 -24.59
CA ASN A 119 -20.49 15.55 -23.92
C ASN A 119 -19.46 16.68 -23.82
N ILE A 120 -18.19 16.37 -23.59
CA ILE A 120 -17.12 17.39 -23.58
C ILE A 120 -16.93 17.97 -24.98
N ARG A 121 -16.88 17.13 -26.03
CA ARG A 121 -16.75 17.57 -27.42
C ARG A 121 -17.92 18.46 -27.84
N GLU A 122 -19.15 18.04 -27.55
CA GLU A 122 -20.37 18.81 -27.81
C GLU A 122 -20.36 20.17 -27.10
N LYS A 123 -19.95 20.20 -25.82
CA LYS A 123 -19.81 21.46 -25.07
C LYS A 123 -18.76 22.38 -25.67
N ILE A 124 -17.61 21.85 -26.10
CA ILE A 124 -16.57 22.64 -26.76
C ILE A 124 -17.10 23.27 -28.05
N ILE A 125 -17.84 22.52 -28.87
CA ILE A 125 -18.44 23.00 -30.11
C ILE A 125 -19.52 24.06 -29.80
N THR A 126 -20.40 23.79 -28.85
CA THR A 126 -21.53 24.66 -28.49
C THR A 126 -21.08 25.96 -27.83
N MET A 127 -19.95 25.96 -27.13
CA MET A 127 -19.36 27.16 -26.52
C MET A 127 -18.51 27.99 -27.48
N GLN A 128 -18.28 27.54 -28.72
CA GLN A 128 -17.74 28.42 -29.75
C GLN A 128 -18.84 29.41 -30.16
N PRO A 129 -18.57 30.73 -30.16
CA PRO A 129 -19.56 31.70 -30.61
C PRO A 129 -19.91 31.38 -32.07
N THR A 130 -21.20 31.19 -32.34
CA THR A 130 -21.79 31.10 -33.68
C THR A 130 -21.57 32.42 -34.40
N THR A 131 -20.35 32.61 -34.88
CA THR A 131 -19.99 33.65 -35.81
C THR A 131 -19.79 32.92 -37.12
N THR A 132 -20.71 33.14 -38.05
CA THR A 132 -20.61 32.74 -39.45
C THR A 132 -19.40 33.43 -40.05
N VAL A 133 -18.20 32.90 -39.80
CA VAL A 133 -16.96 33.45 -40.33
C VAL A 133 -16.65 32.66 -41.59
N SER A 134 -16.90 33.33 -42.71
CA SER A 134 -16.31 33.03 -44.01
C SER A 134 -14.88 32.53 -43.83
N ARG A 135 -14.52 31.48 -44.57
CA ARG A 135 -13.28 30.70 -44.54
C ARG A 135 -12.02 31.59 -44.63
N GLN A 136 -11.73 32.34 -43.59
CA GLN A 136 -10.48 33.06 -43.40
C GLN A 136 -9.50 32.03 -42.89
N THR A 137 -8.49 31.77 -43.71
CA THR A 137 -7.25 31.11 -43.31
C THR A 137 -6.82 31.68 -41.97
N VAL A 138 -7.02 30.91 -40.90
CA VAL A 138 -6.52 31.23 -39.58
C VAL A 138 -5.00 31.22 -39.74
N HIS A 139 -4.40 32.40 -39.89
CA HIS A 139 -2.98 32.56 -39.61
C HIS A 139 -2.84 32.26 -38.13
N CYS A 140 -2.49 31.01 -37.84
CA CYS A 140 -1.94 30.63 -36.55
C CYS A 140 -0.67 31.47 -36.41
N SER A 141 -0.75 32.60 -35.71
CA SER A 141 0.44 33.28 -35.22
C SER A 141 1.14 32.26 -34.33
N VAL A 142 2.22 31.68 -34.84
CA VAL A 142 3.15 30.90 -34.04
C VAL A 142 3.48 31.80 -32.84
N PRO A 143 3.31 31.33 -31.59
CA PRO A 143 3.73 32.12 -30.44
C PRO A 143 5.19 32.55 -30.66
N GLU A 144 5.45 33.86 -30.71
CA GLU A 144 6.80 34.40 -30.92
C GLU A 144 7.77 33.99 -29.81
N GLU A 145 7.22 33.61 -28.65
CA GLU A 145 7.98 33.17 -27.49
C GLU A 145 8.28 31.67 -27.57
N LYS A 146 9.51 31.36 -28.00
CA LYS A 146 10.08 30.01 -27.92
C LYS A 146 10.77 29.83 -26.56
N PHE A 147 10.44 28.75 -25.88
CA PHE A 147 11.17 28.31 -24.69
C PHE A 147 12.53 27.72 -25.12
N ASN A 148 13.59 28.53 -25.03
CA ASN A 148 14.91 28.16 -25.57
C ASN A 148 15.80 27.46 -24.54
N SER A 149 15.59 27.69 -23.24
CA SER A 149 16.48 27.19 -22.18
C SER A 149 15.82 27.22 -20.81
N PHE A 150 16.28 26.33 -19.93
CA PHE A 150 16.03 26.44 -18.49
C PHE A 150 17.04 27.38 -17.84
N THR A 151 16.59 28.10 -16.81
CA THR A 151 17.48 28.86 -15.92
C THR A 151 18.10 27.90 -14.90
N ALA A 152 19.38 28.12 -14.57
CA ALA A 152 20.02 27.39 -13.49
C ALA A 152 19.34 27.71 -12.15
N LEU A 153 19.08 26.66 -11.37
CA LEU A 153 18.58 26.76 -10.00
C LEU A 153 19.69 27.26 -9.07
N GLY A 154 19.30 28.07 -8.08
CA GLY A 154 20.14 28.41 -6.93
C GLY A 154 19.99 27.42 -5.78
N GLU A 155 20.95 27.43 -4.86
CA GLU A 155 20.96 26.55 -3.69
C GLU A 155 19.73 26.75 -2.78
N GLU A 156 19.39 28.01 -2.47
CA GLU A 156 18.24 28.35 -1.63
C GLU A 156 16.91 27.89 -2.24
N GLU A 157 16.79 28.04 -3.57
CA GLU A 157 15.62 27.63 -4.32
C GLU A 157 15.45 26.11 -4.31
N LEU A 158 16.54 25.38 -4.55
CA LEU A 158 16.55 23.92 -4.46
C LEU A 158 16.23 23.45 -3.03
N SER A 159 16.81 24.09 -2.02
CA SER A 159 16.56 23.79 -0.61
C SER A 159 15.08 23.96 -0.26
N LYS A 160 14.46 25.05 -0.71
CA LYS A 160 13.03 25.32 -0.54
C LYS A 160 12.17 24.29 -1.27
N LEU A 161 12.52 23.93 -2.50
CA LEU A 161 11.80 22.93 -3.30
C LEU A 161 11.81 21.56 -2.62
N VAL A 162 12.98 21.09 -2.18
CA VAL A 162 13.13 19.81 -1.50
C VAL A 162 12.37 19.82 -0.16
N LYS A 163 12.51 20.88 0.65
CA LYS A 163 11.83 20.99 1.94
C LYS A 163 10.30 20.99 1.80
N SER A 164 9.76 21.73 0.84
CA SER A 164 8.31 21.86 0.59
C SER A 164 7.66 20.61 -0.01
N SER A 165 8.44 19.74 -0.67
CA SER A 165 7.95 18.49 -1.27
C SER A 165 7.43 17.51 -0.21
N LYS A 166 6.55 16.58 -0.58
CA LYS A 166 6.13 15.52 0.36
C LYS A 166 7.29 14.55 0.61
N SER A 167 7.46 14.10 1.85
CA SER A 167 8.48 13.11 2.21
C SER A 167 8.03 11.68 1.88
N THR A 168 7.67 11.43 0.62
CA THR A 168 7.30 10.11 0.10
C THR A 168 8.53 9.38 -0.40
N THR A 169 8.60 8.07 -0.19
CA THR A 169 9.71 7.21 -0.62
C THR A 169 9.15 6.01 -1.38
N CYS A 170 9.81 5.62 -2.46
CA CYS A 170 9.52 4.43 -3.23
C CYS A 170 10.58 3.33 -3.03
N MET A 171 10.27 2.10 -3.44
CA MET A 171 11.18 0.95 -3.27
C MET A 171 12.46 1.03 -4.12
N LEU A 172 12.49 1.91 -5.13
CA LEU A 172 13.65 2.14 -6.00
C LEU A 172 14.53 3.29 -5.51
N ASP A 173 14.11 4.03 -4.48
CA ASP A 173 14.90 5.14 -3.97
C ASP A 173 16.12 4.60 -3.21
N PRO A 174 17.34 5.07 -3.52
CA PRO A 174 18.56 4.62 -2.84
C PRO A 174 18.62 5.10 -1.39
N ILE A 175 17.88 6.17 -1.05
CA ILE A 175 17.82 6.74 0.28
C ILE A 175 16.39 7.15 0.62
N PRO A 176 15.92 6.91 1.86
CA PRO A 176 14.63 7.43 2.28
C PRO A 176 14.58 8.95 2.24
N THR A 177 13.56 9.51 1.59
CA THR A 177 13.37 10.96 1.39
C THR A 177 13.39 11.75 2.69
N LYS A 178 12.92 11.16 3.79
CA LYS A 178 12.99 11.79 5.11
C LYS A 178 14.44 12.02 5.55
N LEU A 179 15.29 11.01 5.40
CA LEU A 179 16.72 11.10 5.72
C LEU A 179 17.44 12.05 4.77
N LEU A 180 17.11 12.02 3.48
CA LEU A 180 17.66 12.96 2.49
C LEU A 180 17.42 14.41 2.89
N LYS A 181 16.22 14.72 3.40
CA LYS A 181 15.88 16.07 3.86
C LYS A 181 16.62 16.49 5.12
N GLU A 182 16.86 15.56 6.04
CA GLU A 182 17.62 15.81 7.28
C GLU A 182 19.09 16.11 6.97
N MET A 183 19.66 15.41 5.99
CA MET A 183 21.05 15.57 5.52
C MET A 183 21.20 16.53 4.34
N LEU A 184 20.14 17.28 4.00
CA LEU A 184 20.11 18.14 2.82
C LEU A 184 21.24 19.18 2.80
N PRO A 185 21.56 19.88 3.90
CA PRO A 185 22.66 20.86 3.93
C PRO A 185 24.01 20.28 3.49
N GLU A 186 24.26 19.01 3.77
CA GLU A 186 25.52 18.33 3.46
C GLU A 186 25.59 17.80 2.02
N VAL A 187 24.44 17.64 1.36
CA VAL A 187 24.33 17.08 -0.01
C VAL A 187 23.73 18.04 -1.03
N ILE A 188 23.52 19.30 -0.67
CA ILE A 188 22.85 20.27 -1.53
C ILE A 188 23.67 20.57 -2.79
N ASP A 189 24.98 20.75 -2.66
CA ASP A 189 25.89 21.03 -3.79
C ASP A 189 25.88 19.92 -4.86
N PRO A 190 26.10 18.63 -4.53
CA PRO A 190 26.06 17.59 -5.54
C PRO A 190 24.66 17.45 -6.16
N LEU A 191 23.58 17.63 -5.40
CA LEU A 191 22.22 17.62 -5.95
C LEU A 191 21.99 18.78 -6.92
N LEU A 192 22.45 19.99 -6.57
CA LEU A 192 22.34 21.18 -7.41
C LEU A 192 23.07 20.98 -8.73
N ASN A 193 24.28 20.41 -8.69
CA ASN A 193 25.05 20.10 -9.88
C ASN A 193 24.34 19.09 -10.79
N ILE A 194 23.75 18.03 -10.24
CA ILE A 194 22.99 17.04 -11.01
C ILE A 194 21.78 17.70 -11.69
N VAL A 195 21.01 18.50 -10.95
CA VAL A 195 19.80 19.16 -11.47
C VAL A 195 20.16 20.17 -12.56
N ASN A 196 21.11 21.07 -12.31
CA ASN A 196 21.51 22.09 -13.27
C ASN A 196 22.18 21.49 -14.51
N SER A 197 22.97 20.43 -14.36
CA SER A 197 23.51 19.68 -15.50
C SER A 197 22.38 19.05 -16.33
N SER A 198 21.35 18.50 -15.67
CA SER A 198 20.21 17.90 -16.37
C SER A 198 19.40 18.94 -17.14
N LEU A 199 19.19 20.12 -16.55
CA LEU A 199 18.48 21.24 -17.19
C LEU A 199 19.26 21.83 -18.36
N SER A 200 20.59 21.93 -18.25
CA SER A 200 21.44 22.48 -19.30
C SER A 200 21.67 21.51 -20.46
N LEU A 201 21.89 20.22 -20.16
CA LEU A 201 22.18 19.19 -21.16
C LEU A 201 20.92 18.54 -21.75
N GLY A 202 19.76 18.73 -21.13
CA GLY A 202 18.52 18.03 -21.51
C GLY A 202 18.58 16.53 -21.25
N TYR A 203 19.42 16.09 -20.32
CA TYR A 203 19.67 14.67 -20.03
C TYR A 203 19.60 14.38 -18.54
N VAL A 204 18.73 13.45 -18.14
CA VAL A 204 18.63 12.95 -16.76
C VAL A 204 19.41 11.63 -16.67
N PRO A 205 20.32 11.46 -15.69
CA PRO A 205 21.06 10.23 -15.50
C PRO A 205 20.15 9.00 -15.40
N LYS A 206 20.56 7.89 -16.02
CA LYS A 206 19.89 6.59 -15.81
C LYS A 206 20.06 6.14 -14.36
N THR A 207 19.06 5.45 -13.82
CA THR A 207 19.04 4.93 -12.44
C THR A 207 20.31 4.13 -12.12
N PHE A 208 20.84 4.32 -10.91
CA PHE A 208 21.85 3.46 -10.29
C PHE A 208 21.23 2.14 -9.82
#